data_AF-A0A948MIS5-F1
#
_entry.id   AF-A0A948MIS5-F1
#
_cell.length_a   1.000
_cell.length_b   1.000
_cell.length_c   1.000
_cell.angle_alpha   90.00
_cell.angle_beta   90.00
_cell.angle_gamma   90.00
#
_symmetry.space_group_name_H-M   'P 1'
#
loop_
_entity.id
_entity.type
_entity.pdbx_description
1 polymer ?
#
loop_
_entity_poly.entity_id
_entity_poly.type
_entity_poly.pdbx_seq_one_letter_code
_entity_poly.pdbx_strand_id
1 'polypeptide(L)'
;MEINRDGVRNAQFLLSEAAGERSRELIHIPAGQGILAAGTLLKADNTKAGSGADAVKVLYGQVDTGSDPDSLAVKGAAVARDAEVHGELLGWAPGTGSDQRLLAAASLAESGIIVRWTSRPISSNSAHHLVFVDVPLNAAAGEPAGEVVAHITDVFGALVTGSSASVSLAKATGAGALSGGGAKAAVNGVVTWDAVEFSAAGTYTLTATSAGLVAATSDEIVITA
;
A
#
# COMPACT_ATOMS: atom_id res chain seq x y z
N MET A 1 37.11 9.16 -16.75
CA MET A 1 35.91 9.72 -17.39
C MET A 1 34.72 9.26 -16.57
N GLU A 2 34.34 10.04 -15.56
CA GLU A 2 33.09 9.76 -14.85
C GLU A 2 31.94 10.11 -15.78
N ILE A 3 31.21 9.09 -16.21
CA ILE A 3 29.98 9.26 -16.97
C ILE A 3 29.00 9.86 -15.97
N ASN A 4 28.62 11.12 -16.14
CA ASN A 4 27.58 11.76 -15.34
C ASN A 4 26.32 10.87 -15.34
N ARG A 5 25.98 10.32 -14.17
CA ARG A 5 24.81 9.45 -13.95
C ARG A 5 23.60 10.23 -13.41
N ASP A 6 23.77 11.51 -13.15
CA ASP A 6 22.76 12.35 -12.51
C ASP A 6 21.93 13.05 -13.58
N GLY A 7 20.99 12.30 -14.15
CA GLY A 7 19.99 12.81 -15.09
C GLY A 7 19.06 11.69 -15.55
N VAL A 8 17.75 11.98 -15.63
CA VAL A 8 16.75 11.02 -16.14
C VAL A 8 17.01 10.81 -17.63
N ARG A 9 17.50 9.63 -18.00
CA ARG A 9 17.84 9.31 -19.39
C ARG A 9 16.60 8.84 -20.14
N ASN A 10 16.59 9.07 -21.46
CA ASN A 10 15.57 8.51 -22.34
C ASN A 10 15.47 6.99 -22.11
N ALA A 11 14.23 6.52 -21.94
CA ALA A 11 13.88 5.13 -21.73
C ALA A 11 14.58 4.42 -20.55
N GLN A 12 15.14 5.13 -19.56
CA GLN A 12 15.77 4.46 -18.41
C GLN A 12 14.80 3.55 -17.64
N PHE A 13 13.50 3.85 -17.73
CA PHE A 13 12.43 3.08 -17.11
C PHE A 13 12.03 1.85 -17.93
N LEU A 14 12.49 1.68 -19.17
CA LEU A 14 12.04 0.60 -20.04
C LEU A 14 12.84 -0.68 -19.74
N LEU A 15 12.14 -1.79 -19.49
CA LEU A 15 12.74 -3.11 -19.28
C LEU A 15 12.70 -3.95 -20.55
N SER A 16 11.57 -3.94 -21.24
CA SER A 16 11.41 -4.61 -22.53
C SER A 16 10.36 -3.90 -23.38
N GLU A 17 10.52 -3.99 -24.69
CA GLU A 17 9.54 -3.53 -25.67
C GLU A 17 9.37 -4.59 -26.77
N ALA A 18 8.21 -4.56 -27.43
CA ALA A 18 7.94 -5.39 -28.57
C ALA A 18 8.92 -5.09 -29.71
N ALA A 19 9.29 -6.14 -30.45
CA ALA A 19 10.19 -6.02 -31.59
C ALA A 19 9.71 -4.97 -32.60
N GLY A 20 10.66 -4.20 -33.14
CA GLY A 20 10.41 -3.19 -34.16
C GLY A 20 9.73 -1.93 -33.65
N GLU A 21 9.95 -1.57 -32.37
CA GLU A 21 9.44 -0.32 -31.76
C GLU A 21 7.91 -0.21 -31.67
N ARG A 22 7.19 -1.32 -31.85
CA ARG A 22 5.71 -1.35 -31.89
C ARG A 22 5.06 -0.94 -30.57
N SER A 23 5.82 -0.95 -29.49
CA SER A 23 5.41 -0.44 -28.19
C SER A 23 5.30 1.08 -28.15
N ARG A 24 5.89 1.78 -29.12
CA ARG A 24 6.05 3.24 -29.11
C ARG A 24 5.16 3.91 -30.15
N GLU A 25 4.71 5.11 -29.81
CA GLU A 25 3.94 5.98 -30.69
C GLU A 25 4.57 7.36 -30.77
N LEU A 26 4.56 7.95 -31.97
CA LEU A 26 4.79 9.39 -32.13
C LEU A 26 3.51 10.12 -31.73
N ILE A 27 3.64 11.02 -30.76
CA ILE A 27 2.51 11.75 -30.18
C ILE A 27 2.72 13.26 -30.31
N HIS A 28 1.62 14.00 -30.33
CA HIS A 28 1.62 15.44 -30.13
C HIS A 28 1.20 15.71 -28.68
N ILE A 29 2.09 16.35 -27.93
CA ILE A 29 1.94 16.66 -26.52
C ILE A 29 1.45 18.11 -26.42
N PRO A 30 0.29 18.37 -25.78
CA PRO A 30 -0.20 19.74 -25.60
C PRO A 30 0.84 20.65 -24.93
N ALA A 31 0.86 21.94 -25.31
CA ALA A 31 1.75 22.93 -24.73
C ALA A 31 1.37 23.28 -23.27
N GLY A 32 2.22 24.05 -22.60
CA GLY A 32 1.92 24.62 -21.29
C GLY A 32 2.07 23.67 -20.09
N GLN A 33 2.68 22.50 -20.28
CA GLN A 33 2.89 21.50 -19.22
C GLN A 33 4.31 21.59 -18.61
N GLY A 34 5.12 22.53 -19.09
CA GLY A 34 6.52 22.70 -18.72
C GLY A 34 7.43 21.61 -19.31
N ILE A 35 8.52 21.33 -18.61
CA ILE A 35 9.47 20.28 -18.96
C ILE A 35 8.99 18.95 -18.39
N LEU A 36 8.62 18.02 -19.27
CA LEU A 36 8.24 16.66 -18.91
C LEU A 36 9.45 15.74 -19.04
N ALA A 37 9.88 15.12 -17.93
CA ALA A 37 10.99 14.18 -17.94
C ALA A 37 10.60 12.83 -18.57
N ALA A 38 11.58 12.06 -19.05
CA ALA A 38 11.33 10.67 -19.45
C ALA A 38 10.74 9.88 -18.26
N GLY A 39 9.82 8.95 -18.54
CA GLY A 39 9.08 8.22 -17.51
C GLY A 39 7.83 8.94 -17.02
N THR A 40 7.57 10.19 -17.43
CA THR A 40 6.32 10.90 -17.10
C THR A 40 5.12 10.10 -17.59
N LEU A 41 4.13 9.90 -16.71
CA LEU A 41 2.87 9.26 -17.06
C LEU A 41 1.97 10.22 -17.81
N LEU A 42 1.37 9.76 -18.90
CA LEU A 42 0.51 10.55 -19.76
C LEU A 42 -0.88 9.94 -19.86
N LYS A 43 -1.87 10.81 -20.01
CA LYS A 43 -3.26 10.47 -20.31
C LYS A 43 -3.44 10.13 -21.79
N ALA A 44 -4.66 9.72 -22.15
CA ALA A 44 -5.01 9.42 -23.53
C ALA A 44 -4.82 10.63 -24.46
N ASP A 45 -5.11 11.84 -23.96
CA ASP A 45 -4.92 13.12 -24.65
C ASP A 45 -3.47 13.65 -24.65
N ASN A 46 -2.52 12.84 -24.16
CA ASN A 46 -1.09 13.16 -24.02
C ASN A 46 -0.76 14.28 -23.03
N THR A 47 -1.71 14.73 -22.19
CA THR A 47 -1.39 15.55 -21.02
C THR A 47 -0.78 14.70 -19.91
N LYS A 48 -0.03 15.31 -18.99
CA LYS A 48 0.51 14.66 -17.80
C LYS A 48 -0.63 14.11 -16.94
N ALA A 49 -0.53 12.84 -16.56
CA ALA A 49 -1.51 12.19 -15.69
C ALA A 49 -1.54 12.92 -14.33
N GLY A 50 -2.76 13.29 -13.90
CA GLY A 50 -2.98 13.99 -12.63
C GLY A 50 -3.22 13.01 -11.48
N SER A 51 -3.66 11.80 -11.80
CA SER A 51 -3.88 10.71 -10.88
C SER A 51 -3.19 9.43 -11.39
N GLY A 52 -3.27 8.36 -10.62
CA GLY A 52 -2.87 7.06 -11.16
C GLY A 52 -3.86 6.52 -12.19
N ALA A 53 -5.16 6.76 -12.02
CA ALA A 53 -6.21 6.11 -12.79
C ALA A 53 -6.31 6.57 -14.26
N ASP A 54 -5.68 7.70 -14.62
CA ASP A 54 -5.68 8.26 -15.97
C ASP A 54 -4.36 8.02 -16.73
N ALA A 55 -3.44 7.21 -16.19
CA ALA A 55 -2.15 6.93 -16.81
C ALA A 55 -2.22 5.78 -17.83
N VAL A 56 -2.16 6.11 -19.12
CA VAL A 56 -2.25 5.12 -20.22
C VAL A 56 -0.98 5.01 -21.06
N LYS A 57 -0.05 5.96 -20.93
CA LYS A 57 1.21 6.02 -21.69
C LYS A 57 2.36 6.46 -20.79
N VAL A 58 3.59 6.14 -21.19
CA VAL A 58 4.82 6.60 -20.51
C VAL A 58 5.71 7.35 -21.49
N LEU A 59 6.04 8.59 -21.18
CA LEU A 59 6.86 9.45 -22.03
C LEU A 59 8.28 8.86 -22.19
N TYR A 60 8.71 8.61 -23.44
CA TYR A 60 9.96 7.90 -23.73
C TYR A 60 11.21 8.73 -23.42
N GLY A 61 11.17 10.02 -23.77
CA GLY A 61 12.28 10.95 -23.59
C GLY A 61 11.78 12.31 -23.10
N GLN A 62 12.68 13.12 -22.54
CA GLN A 62 12.29 14.45 -22.06
C GLN A 62 11.71 15.30 -23.21
N VAL A 63 10.63 16.02 -22.93
CA VAL A 63 10.03 16.99 -23.86
C VAL A 63 9.75 18.29 -23.12
N ASP A 64 10.21 19.42 -23.67
CA ASP A 64 9.82 20.74 -23.23
C ASP A 64 8.56 21.17 -24.00
N THR A 65 7.47 21.37 -23.27
CA THR A 65 6.18 21.79 -23.82
C THR A 65 5.92 23.28 -23.62
N GLY A 66 6.88 24.00 -23.03
CA GLY A 66 6.72 25.40 -22.64
C GLY A 66 5.74 25.60 -21.48
N SER A 67 5.61 26.84 -21.03
CA SER A 67 4.68 27.23 -19.96
C SER A 67 3.39 27.88 -20.47
N ASP A 68 3.33 28.24 -21.75
CA ASP A 68 2.17 28.88 -22.37
C ASP A 68 1.23 27.81 -22.96
N PRO A 69 0.00 27.65 -22.42
CA PRO A 69 -0.94 26.64 -22.91
C PRO A 69 -1.51 26.95 -24.30
N ASP A 70 -1.43 28.21 -24.75
CA ASP A 70 -1.95 28.62 -26.06
C ASP A 70 -0.93 28.40 -27.21
N SER A 71 0.28 27.95 -26.86
CA SER A 71 1.31 27.57 -27.82
C SER A 71 0.97 26.26 -28.56
N LEU A 72 1.70 26.01 -29.65
CA LEU A 72 1.51 24.79 -30.45
C LEU A 72 2.00 23.54 -29.70
N ALA A 73 1.27 22.42 -29.90
CA ALA A 73 1.68 21.13 -29.38
C ALA A 73 3.07 20.69 -29.89
N VAL A 74 3.82 20.01 -29.04
CA VAL A 74 5.20 19.56 -29.30
C VAL A 74 5.21 18.07 -29.62
N LYS A 75 6.05 17.63 -30.56
CA LYS A 75 6.21 16.20 -30.88
C LYS A 75 7.01 15.49 -29.79
N GLY A 76 6.56 14.29 -29.44
CA GLY A 76 7.28 13.38 -28.55
C GLY A 76 7.08 11.92 -28.98
N ALA A 77 7.76 11.04 -28.27
CA ALA A 77 7.53 9.60 -28.36
C ALA A 77 7.08 9.09 -26.99
N ALA A 78 6.09 8.20 -26.96
CA ALA A 78 5.65 7.54 -25.74
C ALA A 78 5.56 6.04 -25.95
N VAL A 79 5.87 5.29 -24.88
CA VAL A 79 5.50 3.89 -24.76
C VAL A 79 4.00 3.86 -24.51
N ALA A 80 3.26 3.23 -25.42
CA ALA A 80 1.80 3.23 -25.44
C ALA A 80 1.19 1.83 -25.34
N ARG A 81 1.99 0.76 -25.51
CA ARG A 81 1.54 -0.63 -25.50
C ARG A 81 2.69 -1.62 -25.41
N ASP A 82 2.36 -2.90 -25.17
CA ASP A 82 3.24 -4.07 -25.32
C ASP A 82 4.67 -3.89 -24.76
N ALA A 83 4.79 -3.40 -23.53
CA ALA A 83 6.07 -3.10 -22.91
C ALA A 83 6.09 -3.45 -21.44
N GLU A 84 7.28 -3.72 -20.91
CA GLU A 84 7.50 -3.80 -19.47
C GLU A 84 8.34 -2.60 -19.02
N VAL A 85 7.93 -1.96 -17.92
CA VAL A 85 8.60 -0.77 -17.38
C VAL A 85 8.93 -0.96 -15.90
N HIS A 86 10.02 -0.34 -15.45
CA HIS A 86 10.49 -0.34 -14.08
C HIS A 86 9.76 0.75 -13.28
N GLY A 87 8.88 0.35 -12.38
CA GLY A 87 7.98 1.24 -11.65
C GLY A 87 8.69 2.29 -10.81
N GLU A 88 9.81 1.96 -10.19
CA GLU A 88 10.62 2.88 -9.39
C GLU A 88 11.33 3.97 -10.22
N LEU A 89 11.41 3.79 -11.55
CA LEU A 89 12.02 4.75 -12.48
C LEU A 89 10.99 5.59 -13.25
N LEU A 90 9.69 5.36 -13.01
CA LEU A 90 8.62 6.20 -13.57
C LEU A 90 8.61 7.58 -12.90
N GLY A 91 8.21 8.59 -13.68
CA GLY A 91 8.18 10.00 -13.28
C GLY A 91 6.99 10.31 -12.39
N TRP A 92 7.01 9.82 -11.15
CA TRP A 92 5.99 10.10 -10.15
C TRP A 92 5.99 11.58 -9.74
N ALA A 93 4.80 12.17 -9.60
CA ALA A 93 4.70 13.50 -9.04
C ALA A 93 5.14 13.49 -7.55
N PRO A 94 5.70 14.60 -7.04
CA PRO A 94 5.95 14.74 -5.61
C PRO A 94 4.68 14.43 -4.80
N GLY A 95 4.81 13.59 -3.77
CA GLY A 95 3.68 13.19 -2.93
C GLY A 95 2.82 12.04 -3.46
N THR A 96 3.11 11.45 -4.63
CA THR A 96 2.36 10.26 -5.11
C THR A 96 2.58 9.05 -4.18
N GLY A 97 1.52 8.67 -3.47
CA GLY A 97 1.49 7.55 -2.52
C GLY A 97 1.35 6.18 -3.19
N SER A 98 1.48 5.11 -2.39
CA SER A 98 1.48 3.72 -2.88
C SER A 98 0.21 3.35 -3.66
N ASP A 99 -0.97 3.77 -3.19
CA ASP A 99 -2.24 3.47 -3.86
C ASP A 99 -2.33 4.08 -5.24
N GLN A 100 -1.89 5.34 -5.38
CA GLN A 100 -1.88 6.02 -6.67
C GLN A 100 -0.90 5.36 -7.64
N ARG A 101 0.26 4.89 -7.15
CA ARG A 101 1.22 4.13 -7.99
C ARG A 101 0.65 2.78 -8.43
N LEU A 102 -0.07 2.09 -7.56
CA LEU A 102 -0.71 0.83 -7.88
C LEU A 102 -1.86 1.01 -8.87
N LEU A 103 -2.65 2.07 -8.71
CA LEU A 103 -3.70 2.47 -9.66
C LEU A 103 -3.11 2.82 -11.04
N ALA A 104 -2.00 3.55 -11.07
CA ALA A 104 -1.27 3.81 -12.31
C ALA A 104 -0.80 2.53 -12.99
N ALA A 105 -0.23 1.59 -12.22
CA ALA A 105 0.18 0.31 -12.77
C ALA A 105 -1.00 -0.49 -13.34
N ALA A 106 -2.17 -0.43 -12.72
CA ALA A 106 -3.39 -1.06 -13.25
C ALA A 106 -3.86 -0.40 -14.55
N SER A 107 -3.93 0.95 -14.59
CA SER A 107 -4.35 1.70 -15.78
C SER A 107 -3.39 1.49 -16.97
N LEU A 108 -2.07 1.47 -16.71
CA LEU A 108 -1.06 1.16 -17.71
C LEU A 108 -1.20 -0.28 -18.23
N ALA A 109 -1.54 -1.24 -17.37
CA ALA A 109 -1.73 -2.63 -17.76
C ALA A 109 -2.94 -2.82 -18.70
N GLU A 110 -3.99 -2.01 -18.56
CA GLU A 110 -5.11 -1.97 -19.52
C GLU A 110 -4.65 -1.52 -20.93
N SER A 111 -3.58 -0.74 -21.00
CA SER A 111 -2.93 -0.34 -22.26
C SER A 111 -1.87 -1.35 -22.73
N GLY A 112 -1.68 -2.47 -22.02
CA GLY A 112 -0.65 -3.47 -22.33
C GLY A 112 0.76 -3.09 -21.85
N ILE A 113 0.88 -2.09 -20.98
CA ILE A 113 2.15 -1.68 -20.36
C ILE A 113 2.21 -2.28 -18.95
N ILE A 114 3.10 -3.26 -18.76
CA ILE A 114 3.24 -3.95 -17.47
C ILE A 114 4.29 -3.27 -16.61
N VAL A 115 3.88 -2.79 -15.43
CA VAL A 115 4.81 -2.20 -14.46
C VAL A 115 5.41 -3.28 -13.57
N ARG A 116 6.73 -3.41 -13.61
CA ARG A 116 7.54 -4.30 -12.78
C ARG A 116 8.16 -3.53 -11.63
N TRP A 117 8.35 -4.20 -10.50
CA TRP A 117 8.88 -3.60 -9.27
C TRP A 117 9.95 -4.52 -8.67
N THR A 118 11.01 -3.92 -8.15
CA THR A 118 11.93 -4.58 -7.22
C THR A 118 11.34 -4.60 -5.81
N SER A 119 10.64 -3.54 -5.42
CA SER A 119 9.84 -3.46 -4.20
C SER A 119 8.46 -2.92 -4.55
N ARG A 120 7.46 -3.81 -4.58
CA ARG A 120 6.11 -3.44 -4.98
C ARG A 120 5.46 -2.54 -3.91
N PRO A 121 4.84 -1.41 -4.29
CA PRO A 121 4.03 -0.61 -3.38
C PRO A 121 2.93 -1.44 -2.71
N ILE A 122 2.77 -1.26 -1.40
CA ILE A 122 1.72 -1.92 -0.61
C ILE A 122 0.50 -0.99 -0.58
N SER A 123 -0.68 -1.53 -0.90
CA SER A 123 -1.93 -0.77 -0.84
C SER A 123 -2.31 -0.45 0.60
N SER A 124 -2.80 0.77 0.84
CA SER A 124 -3.46 1.10 2.11
C SER A 124 -4.70 0.23 2.31
N ASN A 125 -5.15 0.10 3.56
CA ASN A 125 -6.29 -0.73 3.95
C ASN A 125 -6.16 -2.22 3.60
N SER A 126 -4.95 -2.71 3.29
CA SER A 126 -4.66 -4.15 3.23
C SER A 126 -4.28 -4.64 4.61
N ALA A 127 -5.02 -5.61 5.15
CA ALA A 127 -4.75 -6.19 6.46
C ALA A 127 -3.30 -6.70 6.56
N HIS A 128 -2.59 -6.29 7.62
CA HIS A 128 -1.18 -6.63 7.82
C HIS A 128 -0.86 -7.03 9.26
N HIS A 129 -1.38 -6.34 10.26
CA HIS A 129 -1.04 -6.62 11.66
C HIS A 129 -2.21 -6.38 12.62
N LEU A 130 -2.15 -7.08 13.76
CA LEU A 130 -3.09 -6.93 14.86
C LEU A 130 -2.53 -5.93 15.88
N VAL A 131 -3.43 -5.18 16.53
CA VAL A 131 -3.08 -4.25 17.61
C VAL A 131 -4.15 -4.36 18.70
N PHE A 132 -3.74 -4.48 19.96
CA PHE A 132 -4.67 -4.34 21.09
C PHE A 132 -4.99 -2.86 21.31
N VAL A 133 -6.26 -2.55 21.48
CA VAL A 133 -6.76 -1.19 21.73
C VAL A 133 -7.30 -1.04 23.13
N ASP A 134 -7.93 -2.09 23.64
CA ASP A 134 -8.36 -2.15 25.03
C ASP A 134 -8.07 -3.54 25.61
N VAL A 135 -7.50 -3.54 26.80
CA VAL A 135 -7.25 -4.72 27.62
C VAL A 135 -7.42 -4.33 29.09
N PRO A 136 -7.98 -5.21 29.92
CA PRO A 136 -8.15 -4.89 31.33
C PRO A 136 -6.78 -4.80 32.00
N LEU A 137 -6.52 -3.71 32.72
CA LEU A 137 -5.24 -3.52 33.41
C LEU A 137 -5.18 -4.33 34.71
N ASN A 138 -6.31 -4.43 35.41
CA ASN A 138 -6.42 -5.14 36.68
C ASN A 138 -7.75 -5.89 36.77
N ALA A 139 -7.75 -7.07 37.38
CA ALA A 139 -8.97 -7.81 37.73
C ALA A 139 -8.75 -8.72 38.95
N ALA A 140 -9.79 -9.43 39.37
CA ALA A 140 -9.72 -10.47 40.40
C ALA A 140 -9.83 -11.86 39.76
N ALA A 141 -9.16 -12.85 40.34
CA ALA A 141 -9.20 -14.22 39.85
C ALA A 141 -10.61 -14.81 40.01
N GLY A 142 -11.11 -15.46 38.95
CA GLY A 142 -12.46 -16.06 38.92
C GLY A 142 -13.59 -15.05 38.70
N GLU A 143 -13.28 -13.77 38.49
CA GLU A 143 -14.25 -12.73 38.16
C GLU A 143 -14.04 -12.20 36.73
N PRO A 144 -15.10 -11.72 36.06
CA PRO A 144 -14.98 -11.09 34.75
C PRO A 144 -14.00 -9.91 34.79
N ALA A 145 -12.93 -9.98 33.99
CA ALA A 145 -11.91 -8.94 33.92
C ALA A 145 -12.32 -7.76 33.03
N GLY A 146 -13.35 -7.92 32.20
CA GLY A 146 -13.82 -6.91 31.25
C GLY A 146 -13.60 -7.33 29.79
N GLU A 147 -13.85 -6.41 28.87
CA GLU A 147 -13.68 -6.65 27.45
C GLU A 147 -12.22 -6.58 27.01
N VAL A 148 -11.90 -7.29 25.93
CA VAL A 148 -10.63 -7.17 25.22
C VAL A 148 -10.93 -6.79 23.78
N VAL A 149 -10.30 -5.74 23.27
CA VAL A 149 -10.51 -5.25 21.91
C VAL A 149 -9.20 -5.26 21.13
N ALA A 150 -9.22 -5.89 19.97
CA ALA A 150 -8.14 -5.86 19.01
C ALA A 150 -8.62 -5.33 17.65
N HIS A 151 -7.75 -4.56 16.98
CA HIS A 151 -7.97 -4.06 15.64
C HIS A 151 -7.10 -4.82 14.64
N ILE A 152 -7.65 -5.04 13.45
CA ILE A 152 -6.90 -5.42 12.25
C ILE A 152 -6.50 -4.13 11.53
N THR A 153 -5.20 -3.92 11.43
CA THR A 153 -4.63 -2.70 10.83
C THR A 153 -3.80 -3.02 9.60
N ASP A 154 -3.68 -2.03 8.71
CA ASP A 154 -2.78 -2.10 7.57
C ASP A 154 -1.34 -1.80 8.00
N VAL A 155 -0.37 -1.91 7.08
CA VAL A 155 1.05 -1.67 7.37
C VAL A 155 1.34 -0.23 7.86
N PHE A 156 0.42 0.70 7.62
CA PHE A 156 0.55 2.11 8.01
C PHE A 156 -0.15 2.41 9.35
N GLY A 157 -0.77 1.41 9.97
CA GLY A 157 -1.47 1.53 11.26
C GLY A 157 -2.93 1.99 11.14
N ALA A 158 -3.49 2.08 9.93
CA ALA A 158 -4.90 2.42 9.73
C ALA A 158 -5.78 1.19 9.96
N LEU A 159 -6.95 1.39 10.58
CA LEU A 159 -7.95 0.33 10.77
C LEU A 159 -8.49 -0.16 9.41
N VAL A 160 -8.44 -1.47 9.19
CA VAL A 160 -8.97 -2.09 7.96
C VAL A 160 -10.45 -2.40 8.13
N THR A 161 -11.29 -1.41 7.87
CA THR A 161 -12.76 -1.50 8.07
C THR A 161 -13.45 -2.50 7.15
N GLY A 162 -12.79 -3.01 6.11
CA GLY A 162 -13.31 -4.08 5.26
C GLY A 162 -12.97 -5.49 5.75
N SER A 163 -12.17 -5.64 6.81
CA SER A 163 -11.69 -6.95 7.25
C SER A 163 -12.72 -7.70 8.09
N SER A 164 -12.92 -8.98 7.75
CA SER A 164 -13.70 -9.95 8.51
C SER A 164 -12.87 -11.15 8.95
N ALA A 165 -11.54 -10.99 9.05
CA ALA A 165 -10.64 -12.09 9.38
C ALA A 165 -10.95 -12.65 10.79
N SER A 166 -10.76 -13.95 10.96
CA SER A 166 -10.89 -14.61 12.27
C SER A 166 -9.61 -14.40 13.08
N VAL A 167 -9.74 -13.83 14.27
CA VAL A 167 -8.64 -13.59 15.20
C VAL A 167 -8.85 -14.43 16.45
N SER A 168 -7.80 -15.12 16.89
CA SER A 168 -7.81 -15.94 18.11
C SER A 168 -7.09 -15.23 19.24
N LEU A 169 -7.78 -15.05 20.37
CA LEU A 169 -7.21 -14.55 21.61
C LEU A 169 -6.77 -15.72 22.51
N ALA A 170 -5.55 -15.65 23.02
CA ALA A 170 -5.02 -16.61 23.98
C ALA A 170 -4.13 -15.91 25.01
N LYS A 171 -3.78 -16.60 26.08
CA LYS A 171 -2.69 -16.15 26.97
C LYS A 171 -1.35 -16.37 26.29
N ALA A 172 -0.51 -15.34 26.30
CA ALA A 172 0.91 -15.49 26.01
C ALA A 172 1.68 -15.91 27.26
N THR A 173 1.34 -15.37 28.43
CA THR A 173 1.97 -15.69 29.72
C THR A 173 0.96 -15.77 30.87
N GLY A 174 1.42 -16.19 32.06
CA GLY A 174 0.63 -16.27 33.29
C GLY A 174 0.01 -17.64 33.57
N ALA A 175 -0.27 -17.90 34.86
CA ALA A 175 -0.73 -19.20 35.38
C ALA A 175 -2.23 -19.46 35.13
N GLY A 176 -2.76 -20.61 35.53
CA GLY A 176 -4.21 -20.90 35.43
C GLY A 176 -4.76 -20.94 33.99
N ALA A 177 -6.08 -20.78 33.85
CA ALA A 177 -6.81 -20.78 32.59
C ALA A 177 -7.34 -19.37 32.24
N LEU A 178 -7.54 -19.14 30.94
CA LEU A 178 -8.28 -18.00 30.40
C LEU A 178 -9.58 -18.52 29.79
N SER A 179 -10.71 -18.00 30.24
CA SER A 179 -12.03 -18.18 29.62
C SER A 179 -12.44 -16.90 28.88
N GLY A 180 -13.39 -17.02 27.94
CA GLY A 180 -13.85 -15.88 27.13
C GLY A 180 -12.94 -15.48 25.95
N GLY A 181 -11.76 -16.10 25.83
CA GLY A 181 -10.88 -15.98 24.66
C GLY A 181 -11.30 -16.87 23.48
N GLY A 182 -10.35 -17.18 22.59
CA GLY A 182 -10.57 -18.01 21.41
C GLY A 182 -10.83 -17.21 20.13
N ALA A 183 -11.25 -17.92 19.07
CA ALA A 183 -11.43 -17.34 17.74
C ALA A 183 -12.74 -16.56 17.61
N LYS A 184 -12.66 -15.30 17.17
CA LYS A 184 -13.81 -14.46 16.82
C LYS A 184 -13.54 -13.75 15.49
N ALA A 185 -14.57 -13.65 14.65
CA ALA A 185 -14.47 -12.92 13.40
C ALA A 185 -14.52 -11.40 13.65
N ALA A 186 -13.70 -10.65 12.92
CA ALA A 186 -13.75 -9.20 12.95
C ALA A 186 -15.04 -8.68 12.31
N VAL A 187 -15.57 -7.59 12.87
CA VAL A 187 -16.62 -6.77 12.26
C VAL A 187 -16.03 -5.40 12.01
N ASN A 188 -15.95 -5.03 10.73
CA ASN A 188 -15.28 -3.81 10.30
C ASN A 188 -13.84 -3.67 10.82
N GLY A 189 -13.07 -4.77 10.80
CA GLY A 189 -11.70 -4.80 11.31
C GLY A 189 -11.56 -4.78 12.83
N VAL A 190 -12.65 -4.75 13.59
CA VAL A 190 -12.64 -4.76 15.06
C VAL A 190 -13.04 -6.13 15.58
N VAL A 191 -12.28 -6.65 16.54
CA VAL A 191 -12.57 -7.90 17.26
C VAL A 191 -12.70 -7.58 18.73
N THR A 192 -13.87 -7.85 19.30
CA THR A 192 -14.18 -7.61 20.72
C THR A 192 -14.46 -8.95 21.39
N TRP A 193 -13.71 -9.32 22.43
CA TRP A 193 -14.08 -10.40 23.34
C TRP A 193 -14.76 -9.78 24.55
N ASP A 194 -16.06 -9.99 24.68
CA ASP A 194 -16.95 -9.19 25.53
C ASP A 194 -16.63 -9.30 27.03
N ALA A 195 -16.17 -10.47 27.46
CA ALA A 195 -15.69 -10.69 28.82
C ALA A 195 -14.65 -11.81 28.83
N VAL A 196 -13.47 -11.53 29.35
CA VAL A 196 -12.46 -12.54 29.67
C VAL A 196 -12.36 -12.75 31.17
N GLU A 197 -11.99 -13.93 31.61
CA GLU A 197 -11.78 -14.24 33.03
C GLU A 197 -10.49 -15.06 33.19
N PHE A 198 -9.77 -14.79 34.28
CA PHE A 198 -8.53 -15.45 34.64
C PHE A 198 -8.73 -16.29 35.89
N SER A 199 -8.37 -17.57 35.85
CA SER A 199 -8.67 -18.50 36.95
C SER A 199 -7.69 -18.41 38.13
N ALA A 200 -6.67 -17.56 38.08
CA ALA A 200 -5.61 -17.50 39.09
C ALA A 200 -4.99 -16.09 39.17
N ALA A 201 -4.60 -15.67 40.37
CA ALA A 201 -3.84 -14.44 40.58
C ALA A 201 -2.45 -14.52 39.94
N GLY A 202 -1.94 -13.37 39.51
CA GLY A 202 -0.63 -13.23 38.89
C GLY A 202 -0.59 -12.18 37.80
N THR A 203 0.50 -12.19 37.06
CA THR A 203 0.78 -11.25 35.97
C THR A 203 0.64 -11.97 34.63
N TYR A 204 -0.06 -11.33 33.68
CA TYR A 204 -0.46 -11.92 32.41
C TYR A 204 -0.15 -11.01 31.24
N THR A 205 0.07 -11.63 30.09
CA THR A 205 -0.04 -10.98 28.78
C THR A 205 -0.91 -11.85 27.87
N LEU A 206 -1.66 -11.20 26.98
CA LEU A 206 -2.49 -11.84 25.98
C LEU A 206 -1.81 -11.77 24.61
N THR A 207 -2.12 -12.72 23.74
CA THR A 207 -1.75 -12.67 22.33
C THR A 207 -2.98 -12.81 21.44
N ALA A 208 -3.04 -11.96 20.41
CA ALA A 208 -4.02 -12.04 19.34
C ALA A 208 -3.31 -12.52 18.07
N THR A 209 -3.84 -13.58 17.46
CA THR A 209 -3.25 -14.22 16.28
C THR A 209 -4.28 -14.41 15.18
N SER A 210 -3.86 -14.27 13.92
CA SER A 210 -4.69 -14.56 12.75
C SER A 210 -3.79 -15.01 11.60
N ALA A 211 -4.30 -15.90 10.73
CA ALA A 211 -3.50 -16.44 9.64
C ALA A 211 -3.09 -15.32 8.66
N GLY A 212 -1.79 -15.17 8.44
CA GLY A 212 -1.23 -14.17 7.53
C GLY A 212 -1.11 -12.75 8.09
N LEU A 213 -1.52 -12.49 9.34
CA LEU A 213 -1.30 -11.21 10.01
C LEU A 213 -0.17 -11.31 11.03
N VAL A 214 0.55 -10.21 11.23
CA VAL A 214 1.49 -10.09 12.35
C VAL A 214 0.70 -10.08 13.66
N ALA A 215 1.06 -10.98 14.58
CA ALA A 215 0.40 -11.12 15.88
C ALA A 215 0.66 -9.93 16.80
N ALA A 216 -0.26 -9.70 17.72
CA ALA A 216 -0.12 -8.72 18.80
C ALA A 216 0.13 -9.40 20.14
N THR A 217 0.87 -8.74 21.01
CA THR A 217 0.96 -9.06 22.44
C THR A 217 0.49 -7.85 23.22
N SER A 218 -0.36 -8.05 24.23
CA SER A 218 -0.87 -6.96 25.06
C SER A 218 0.19 -6.42 26.01
N ASP A 219 -0.12 -5.27 26.62
CA ASP A 219 0.53 -4.85 27.86
C ASP A 219 0.22 -5.82 29.01
N GLU A 220 0.90 -5.59 30.13
CA GLU A 220 0.78 -6.40 31.33
C GLU A 220 -0.59 -6.23 32.02
N ILE A 221 -1.19 -7.35 32.42
CA ILE A 221 -2.46 -7.42 33.14
C ILE A 221 -2.20 -8.03 34.52
N VAL A 222 -2.64 -7.33 35.57
CA VAL A 222 -2.45 -7.78 36.96
C VAL A 222 -3.74 -8.38 37.51
N ILE A 223 -3.70 -9.66 37.87
CA ILE A 223 -4.82 -10.37 38.47
C ILE A 223 -4.55 -10.56 39.95
N THR A 224 -5.43 -10.01 40.77
CA THR A 224 -5.43 -10.15 42.23
C THR A 224 -6.21 -11.39 42.67
N ALA A 225 -5.93 -11.86 43.88
CA ALA A 225 -6.62 -13.01 44.46
C ALA A 225 -8.04 -12.66 44.92
#